data_AF-A0A3G9GKH0-F1
#
_entry.id   AF-A0A3G9GKH0-F1
#
_cell.length_a   1.000
_cell.length_b   1.000
_cell.length_c   1.000
_cell.angle_alpha   90.00
_cell.angle_beta   90.00
_cell.angle_gamma   90.00
#
_symmetry.space_group_name_H-M   'P 1'
#
loop_
_entity.id
_entity.type
_entity.pdbx_description
1 polymer ?
#
loop_
_entity_poly.entity_id
_entity_poly.type
_entity_poly.pdbx_seq_one_letter_code
_entity_poly.pdbx_strand_id
1 'polypeptide(L)'
;MSESAINLEHAQLAAPWDEQLDAFPSAAQQLRDMRHWRRQLWWHGIRWLKRALLCLLLPWLAACSSLAGPGGGLIGVPTHLYDFNPHIYTVKSVTFEFLGVAGVSGGEECCATLPRTWRPGLMATVRWVEDPNPCLGCAPNMDKEPEKFDAYMKKIRASYQHYSAQVEIPRYGSTCGLNLVFLPCHQVRLVLDCQQKYPLIKQWRAEAKQLEGQSCPKAQ
;
A
#
# COMPACT_ATOMS: atom_id res chain seq x y z
N MET A 1 69.40 59.11 -28.35
CA MET A 1 69.35 60.47 -27.74
C MET A 1 68.82 60.29 -26.32
N SER A 2 69.59 60.82 -25.37
CA SER A 2 69.61 60.69 -23.90
C SER A 2 68.41 60.05 -23.15
N GLU A 3 68.77 59.23 -22.15
CA GLU A 3 68.04 58.41 -21.14
C GLU A 3 66.60 58.74 -20.69
N SER A 4 66.03 59.90 -21.02
CA SER A 4 64.67 60.27 -20.62
C SER A 4 63.57 59.54 -21.41
N ALA A 5 63.87 59.07 -22.63
CA ALA A 5 62.89 58.37 -23.47
C ALA A 5 62.68 56.89 -23.07
N ILE A 6 63.74 56.22 -22.59
CA ILE A 6 63.72 54.78 -22.28
C ILE A 6 62.94 54.50 -20.98
N ASN A 7 62.90 55.48 -20.06
CA ASN A 7 62.16 55.36 -18.80
C ASN A 7 60.65 55.64 -18.94
N LEU A 8 60.20 56.27 -20.03
CA LEU A 8 58.78 56.55 -20.23
C LEU A 8 58.03 55.36 -20.86
N GLU A 9 58.69 54.61 -21.75
CA GLU A 9 58.10 53.44 -22.42
C GLU A 9 57.87 52.27 -21.44
N HIS A 10 58.73 52.09 -20.45
CA HIS A 10 58.60 50.97 -19.51
C HIS A 10 57.50 51.15 -18.44
N ALA A 11 57.02 52.37 -18.21
CA ALA A 11 55.97 52.62 -17.21
C ALA A 11 54.54 52.36 -17.73
N GLN A 12 54.33 52.37 -19.06
CA GLN A 12 53.01 52.16 -19.66
C GLN A 12 52.52 50.70 -19.61
N LEU A 13 53.41 49.75 -19.33
CA LEU A 13 53.09 48.32 -19.25
C LEU A 13 52.63 47.87 -17.84
N ALA A 14 52.55 48.80 -16.88
CA ALA A 14 52.18 48.50 -15.49
C ALA A 14 50.76 48.96 -15.09
N ALA A 15 49.96 49.48 -16.03
CA ALA A 15 48.59 49.88 -15.75
C ALA A 15 47.67 48.65 -15.60
N PRO A 16 46.77 48.60 -14.60
CA PRO A 16 45.79 47.52 -14.44
C PRO A 16 44.86 47.40 -15.66
N TRP A 17 44.46 46.17 -16.02
CA TRP A 17 43.58 45.85 -17.16
C TRP A 17 42.28 46.68 -17.21
N ASP A 18 41.80 47.15 -16.06
CA ASP A 18 40.58 47.95 -15.95
C ASP A 18 40.73 49.35 -16.57
N GLU A 19 41.93 49.95 -16.57
CA GLU A 19 42.18 51.26 -17.19
C GLU A 19 42.29 51.20 -18.73
N GLN A 20 42.65 50.05 -19.30
CA GLN A 20 42.66 49.87 -20.77
C GLN A 20 41.26 49.80 -21.38
N LEU A 21 40.25 49.39 -20.60
CA LEU A 21 38.87 49.27 -21.08
C LEU A 21 38.18 50.63 -21.26
N ASP A 22 38.65 51.66 -20.55
CA ASP A 22 38.12 53.02 -20.66
C ASP A 22 38.59 53.77 -21.92
N ALA A 23 39.60 53.24 -22.62
CA ALA A 23 40.08 53.78 -23.90
C ALA A 23 39.12 53.52 -25.08
N PHE A 24 38.14 52.61 -24.94
CA PHE A 24 37.18 52.26 -25.98
C PHE A 24 35.73 52.26 -25.44
N PRO A 25 35.16 53.43 -25.11
CA PRO A 25 33.88 53.54 -24.42
C PRO A 25 32.71 52.90 -25.20
N SER A 26 32.77 52.87 -26.54
CA SER A 26 31.72 52.25 -27.37
C SER A 26 31.66 50.72 -27.23
N ALA A 27 32.81 50.04 -27.18
CA ALA A 27 32.89 48.58 -27.05
C ALA A 27 32.46 48.10 -25.65
N ALA A 28 32.85 48.85 -24.61
CA ALA A 28 32.47 48.56 -23.23
C ALA A 28 30.96 48.75 -22.98
N GLN A 29 30.34 49.75 -23.61
CA GLN A 29 28.90 50.00 -23.55
C GLN A 29 28.10 48.87 -24.23
N GLN A 30 28.52 48.46 -25.43
CA GLN A 30 27.85 47.42 -26.22
C GLN A 30 27.82 46.05 -25.50
N LEU A 31 28.89 45.71 -24.77
CA LEU A 31 28.97 44.50 -23.95
C LEU A 31 28.14 44.56 -22.66
N ARG A 32 27.91 45.75 -22.09
CA ARG A 32 27.00 45.93 -20.94
C ARG A 32 25.54 45.80 -21.37
N ASP A 33 25.18 46.41 -22.50
CA ASP A 33 23.82 46.32 -23.05
C ASP A 33 23.46 44.88 -23.42
N MET A 34 24.37 44.17 -24.10
CA MET A 34 24.19 42.76 -24.46
C MET A 34 23.94 41.86 -23.22
N ARG A 35 24.61 42.14 -22.09
CA ARG A 35 24.39 41.41 -20.82
C ARG A 35 23.05 41.74 -20.17
N HIS A 36 22.62 43.00 -20.23
CA HIS A 36 21.32 43.42 -19.70
C HIS A 36 20.16 42.77 -20.47
N TRP A 37 20.21 42.81 -21.81
CA TRP A 37 19.22 42.17 -22.68
C TRP A 37 19.18 40.64 -22.48
N ARG A 38 20.34 39.99 -22.33
CA ARG A 38 20.42 38.55 -22.08
C ARG A 38 19.81 38.16 -20.73
N ARG A 39 20.01 38.96 -19.67
CA ARG A 39 19.37 38.72 -18.36
C ARG A 39 17.87 38.94 -18.42
N GLN A 40 17.41 39.96 -19.11
CA GLN A 40 15.98 40.30 -19.22
C GLN A 40 15.21 39.24 -20.02
N LEU A 41 15.74 38.81 -21.17
CA LEU A 41 15.16 37.72 -21.99
C LEU A 41 15.17 36.38 -21.24
N TRP A 42 16.22 36.09 -20.47
CA TRP A 42 16.30 34.90 -19.63
C TRP A 42 15.28 34.94 -18.48
N TRP A 43 15.05 36.10 -17.87
CA TRP A 43 14.03 36.27 -16.82
C TRP A 43 12.61 36.10 -17.36
N HIS A 44 12.29 36.72 -18.50
CA HIS A 44 10.99 36.56 -19.15
C HIS A 44 10.78 35.12 -19.63
N GLY A 45 11.80 34.50 -20.23
CA GLY A 45 11.78 33.10 -20.65
C GLY A 45 11.53 32.12 -19.51
N ILE A 46 12.24 32.28 -18.38
CA ILE A 46 12.03 31.45 -17.18
C ILE A 46 10.65 31.65 -16.59
N ARG A 47 10.16 32.89 -16.55
CA ARG A 47 8.83 33.19 -16.00
C ARG A 47 7.73 32.57 -16.87
N TRP A 48 7.92 32.54 -18.18
CA TRP A 48 7.03 31.87 -19.13
C TRP A 48 7.08 30.35 -19.00
N LEU A 49 8.30 29.77 -18.92
CA LEU A 49 8.51 28.34 -18.76
C LEU A 49 7.90 27.81 -17.46
N LYS A 50 8.07 28.53 -16.33
CA LYS A 50 7.45 28.17 -15.04
C LYS A 50 5.92 28.20 -15.09
N ARG A 51 5.32 29.19 -15.77
CA ARG A 51 3.86 29.28 -15.93
C ARG A 51 3.32 28.15 -16.81
N ALA A 52 4.00 27.85 -17.92
CA ALA A 52 3.64 26.75 -18.80
C ALA A 52 3.75 25.39 -18.07
N LEU A 53 4.81 25.17 -17.30
CA LEU A 53 4.99 23.97 -16.48
C LEU A 53 3.90 23.85 -15.41
N LEU A 54 3.55 24.95 -14.74
CA LEU A 54 2.46 24.98 -13.74
C LEU A 54 1.11 24.61 -14.38
N CYS A 55 0.80 25.17 -15.55
CA CYS A 55 -0.42 24.87 -16.30
C CYS A 55 -0.49 23.43 -16.82
N LEU A 56 0.66 22.78 -17.08
CA LEU A 56 0.72 21.37 -17.49
C LEU A 56 0.67 20.40 -16.31
N LEU A 57 1.18 20.78 -15.14
CA LEU A 57 1.20 19.94 -13.93
C LEU A 57 -0.13 20.00 -13.14
N LEU A 58 -0.84 21.13 -13.17
CA LEU A 58 -2.13 21.30 -12.48
C LEU A 58 -3.20 20.25 -12.91
N PRO A 59 -3.39 19.94 -14.21
CA PRO A 59 -4.31 18.90 -14.66
C PRO A 59 -3.91 17.48 -14.22
N TRP A 60 -2.59 17.20 -14.15
CA TRP A 60 -2.08 15.88 -13.72
C TRP A 60 -2.33 15.62 -12.24
N LEU A 61 -2.23 16.66 -11.39
CA LEU A 61 -2.56 16.57 -9.97
C LEU A 61 -4.06 16.31 -9.75
N ALA A 62 -4.93 16.92 -10.56
CA ALA A 62 -6.37 16.69 -10.46
C ALA A 62 -6.77 15.25 -10.87
N ALA A 63 -6.08 14.67 -11.86
CA ALA A 63 -6.33 13.29 -12.31
C ALA A 63 -5.90 12.22 -11.28
N CYS A 64 -5.01 12.54 -10.35
CA CYS A 64 -4.60 11.61 -9.29
C CYS A 64 -5.71 11.46 -8.22
N SER A 65 -6.51 12.50 -8.01
CA SER A 65 -7.66 12.47 -7.07
C SER A 65 -8.74 11.48 -7.50
N SER A 66 -8.83 11.15 -8.79
CA SER A 66 -9.77 10.15 -9.32
C SER A 66 -9.38 8.70 -9.04
N LEU A 67 -8.14 8.42 -8.60
CA LEU A 67 -7.78 7.08 -8.10
C LEU A 67 -8.32 6.80 -6.70
N ALA A 68 -8.68 7.85 -5.94
CA ALA A 68 -9.47 7.71 -4.73
C ALA A 68 -10.96 7.72 -5.14
N GLY A 69 -11.49 6.55 -5.51
CA GLY A 69 -12.89 6.40 -5.90
C GLY A 69 -13.89 7.00 -4.88
N PRO A 70 -15.13 7.28 -5.28
CA PRO A 70 -16.15 7.90 -4.42
C PRO A 70 -16.52 6.96 -3.28
N GLY A 71 -15.89 7.14 -2.11
CA GLY A 71 -16.15 6.31 -0.93
C GLY A 71 -15.06 6.32 0.14
N GLY A 72 -14.27 7.39 0.24
CA GLY A 72 -13.02 7.49 1.03
C GLY A 72 -13.12 7.40 2.56
N GLY A 73 -14.07 6.63 3.09
CA GLY A 73 -14.15 6.27 4.50
C GLY A 73 -14.21 4.77 4.67
N LEU A 74 -13.62 4.26 5.75
CA LEU A 74 -13.69 2.86 6.14
C LEU A 74 -14.72 2.68 7.25
N ILE A 75 -15.42 1.55 7.24
CA ILE A 75 -16.34 1.17 8.30
C ILE A 75 -15.81 -0.11 8.96
N GLY A 76 -15.81 -0.11 10.30
CA GLY A 76 -15.62 -1.33 11.07
C GLY A 76 -16.90 -2.15 11.04
N VAL A 77 -16.77 -3.45 10.78
CA VAL A 77 -17.88 -4.41 10.82
C VAL A 77 -17.53 -5.57 11.75
N PRO A 78 -18.45 -5.99 12.62
CA PRO A 78 -18.23 -7.16 13.46
C PRO A 78 -18.06 -8.38 12.56
N THR A 79 -17.02 -9.16 12.80
CA THR A 79 -16.69 -10.34 12.00
C THR A 79 -16.66 -11.58 12.86
N HIS A 80 -17.40 -12.61 12.44
CA HIS A 80 -17.42 -13.90 13.10
C HIS A 80 -16.81 -14.96 12.21
N LEU A 81 -16.17 -15.93 12.84
CA LEU A 81 -15.51 -17.04 12.18
C LEU A 81 -16.24 -18.33 12.54
N TYR A 82 -16.72 -19.03 11.51
CA TYR A 82 -17.34 -20.33 11.65
C TYR A 82 -16.52 -21.36 10.89
N ASP A 83 -15.92 -22.28 11.63
CA ASP A 83 -15.21 -23.42 11.05
C ASP A 83 -16.06 -24.68 11.22
N PHE A 84 -16.44 -25.28 10.08
CA PHE A 84 -17.21 -26.52 10.02
C PHE A 84 -16.41 -27.68 9.43
N ASN A 85 -15.09 -27.55 9.32
CA ASN A 85 -14.26 -28.62 8.80
C ASN A 85 -13.87 -29.61 9.93
N PRO A 86 -13.89 -30.93 9.68
CA PRO A 86 -13.52 -31.94 10.67
C PRO A 86 -12.04 -31.94 11.09
N HIS A 87 -11.13 -31.37 10.27
CA HIS A 87 -9.74 -31.15 10.67
C HIS A 87 -9.62 -29.82 11.44
N ILE A 88 -8.73 -29.71 12.41
CA ILE A 88 -8.59 -28.48 13.21
C ILE A 88 -7.84 -27.43 12.39
N TYR A 89 -8.53 -26.39 11.90
CA TYR A 89 -7.88 -25.27 11.22
C TYR A 89 -7.60 -24.12 12.19
N THR A 90 -6.52 -23.38 11.91
CA THR A 90 -6.28 -22.10 12.58
C THR A 90 -6.24 -21.01 11.53
N VAL A 91 -7.23 -20.11 11.56
CA VAL A 91 -7.26 -18.98 10.64
C VAL A 91 -6.22 -17.94 11.06
N LYS A 92 -5.34 -17.56 10.13
CA LYS A 92 -4.21 -16.65 10.40
C LYS A 92 -4.51 -15.19 10.08
N SER A 93 -5.21 -14.91 8.98
CA SER A 93 -5.49 -13.54 8.56
C SER A 93 -6.54 -13.45 7.44
N VAL A 94 -7.35 -12.39 7.44
CA VAL A 94 -8.30 -12.10 6.37
C VAL A 94 -7.98 -10.73 5.79
N THR A 95 -7.37 -10.66 4.62
CA THR A 95 -6.92 -9.40 4.03
C THR A 95 -7.85 -8.95 2.91
N PHE A 96 -8.35 -7.74 2.96
CA PHE A 96 -9.24 -7.20 1.92
C PHE A 96 -8.42 -6.53 0.83
N GLU A 97 -8.72 -6.78 -0.45
CA GLU A 97 -8.05 -6.05 -1.52
C GLU A 97 -8.40 -4.56 -1.40
N PHE A 98 -7.41 -3.70 -1.64
CA PHE A 98 -7.47 -2.22 -1.55
C PHE A 98 -7.47 -1.58 -0.14
N LEU A 99 -7.52 -2.32 0.97
CA LEU A 99 -7.60 -1.72 2.32
C LEU A 99 -6.43 -2.04 3.28
N GLY A 100 -5.42 -2.79 2.84
CA GLY A 100 -4.36 -3.26 3.72
C GLY A 100 -4.79 -4.46 4.58
N VAL A 101 -3.86 -4.96 5.41
CA VAL A 101 -4.04 -6.17 6.21
C VAL A 101 -5.07 -5.88 7.32
N ALA A 102 -6.27 -6.44 7.21
CA ALA A 102 -7.12 -6.64 8.39
C ALA A 102 -6.63 -7.92 9.10
N GLY A 103 -6.05 -7.77 10.28
CA GLY A 103 -5.67 -8.91 11.10
C GLY A 103 -6.93 -9.56 11.64
N VAL A 104 -7.17 -10.82 11.28
CA VAL A 104 -8.13 -11.68 11.98
C VAL A 104 -7.29 -12.79 12.59
N SER A 105 -6.98 -12.67 13.88
CA SER A 105 -6.31 -13.72 14.66
C SER A 105 -7.37 -14.65 15.25
N GLY A 106 -7.15 -15.96 15.10
CA GLY A 106 -8.12 -17.00 15.39
C GLY A 106 -8.78 -16.95 16.78
N GLY A 107 -10.07 -17.26 16.80
CA GLY A 107 -10.84 -17.59 18.01
C GLY A 107 -11.73 -16.50 18.58
N GLU A 108 -11.58 -15.24 18.17
CA GLU A 108 -12.32 -14.11 18.76
C GLU A 108 -13.02 -13.24 17.70
N GLU A 109 -14.18 -12.70 18.08
CA GLU A 109 -14.90 -11.68 17.31
C GLU A 109 -13.98 -10.49 17.05
N CYS A 110 -13.56 -10.29 15.81
CA CYS A 110 -12.70 -9.17 15.43
C CYS A 110 -13.43 -8.25 14.45
N CYS A 111 -13.01 -6.99 14.36
CA CYS A 111 -13.58 -6.01 13.45
C CYS A 111 -12.87 -6.09 12.10
N ALA A 112 -13.56 -6.52 11.04
CA ALA A 112 -13.08 -6.30 9.68
C ALA A 112 -13.32 -4.84 9.29
N THR A 113 -12.49 -4.35 8.38
CA THR A 113 -12.62 -2.99 7.86
C THR A 113 -13.04 -3.06 6.39
N LEU A 114 -14.20 -2.50 6.06
CA LEU A 114 -14.76 -2.50 4.71
C LEU A 114 -14.85 -1.06 4.17
N PRO A 115 -14.88 -0.87 2.84
CA PRO A 115 -15.20 0.44 2.26
C PRO A 115 -16.60 0.88 2.74
N ARG A 116 -16.79 2.16 3.03
CA ARG A 116 -18.12 2.66 3.42
C ARG A 116 -19.18 2.43 2.34
N THR A 117 -18.77 2.45 1.07
CA THR A 117 -19.65 2.23 -0.07
C THR A 117 -19.21 0.96 -0.80
N TRP A 118 -20.10 -0.03 -0.87
CA TRP A 118 -19.87 -1.23 -1.67
C TRP A 118 -19.85 -0.92 -3.17
N ARG A 119 -19.02 -1.63 -3.93
CA ARG A 119 -18.97 -1.60 -5.40
C ARG A 119 -18.89 -3.01 -5.98
N PRO A 120 -19.40 -3.25 -7.19
CA PRO A 120 -19.22 -4.53 -7.88
C PRO A 120 -17.73 -4.90 -8.02
N GLY A 121 -17.42 -6.19 -7.89
CA GLY A 121 -16.04 -6.70 -7.99
C GLY A 121 -15.17 -6.44 -6.76
N LEU A 122 -15.76 -6.13 -5.61
CA LEU A 122 -15.02 -5.99 -4.36
C LEU A 122 -14.62 -7.38 -3.82
N MET A 123 -13.31 -7.65 -3.73
CA MET A 123 -12.77 -8.95 -3.34
C MET A 123 -12.06 -8.90 -1.98
N ALA A 124 -12.12 -10.02 -1.26
CA ALA A 124 -11.30 -10.28 -0.08
C ALA A 124 -10.38 -11.47 -0.33
N THR A 125 -9.13 -11.38 0.10
CA THR A 125 -8.17 -12.48 0.15
C THR A 125 -8.13 -13.06 1.56
N VAL A 126 -8.69 -14.25 1.73
CA VAL A 126 -8.65 -14.98 3.00
C VAL A 126 -7.40 -15.84 3.02
N ARG A 127 -6.59 -15.80 4.09
CA ARG A 127 -5.42 -16.67 4.29
C ARG A 127 -5.52 -17.42 5.61
N TRP A 128 -5.36 -18.73 5.55
CA TRP A 128 -5.43 -19.58 6.73
C TRP A 128 -4.33 -20.61 6.72
N VAL A 129 -4.13 -21.25 7.87
CA VAL A 129 -3.31 -22.45 7.94
C VAL A 129 -4.11 -23.64 8.39
N GLU A 130 -3.66 -24.79 7.94
CA GLU A 130 -4.11 -26.08 8.42
C GLU A 130 -2.94 -26.78 9.09
N ASP A 131 -3.22 -27.37 10.25
CA ASP A 131 -2.36 -28.42 10.79
C ASP A 131 -2.85 -29.76 10.21
N PRO A 132 -2.09 -30.42 9.32
CA PRO A 132 -2.51 -31.69 8.74
C PRO A 132 -2.52 -32.84 9.76
N ASN A 133 -1.90 -32.67 10.93
CA ASN A 133 -1.84 -33.70 11.95
C ASN A 133 -2.05 -33.10 13.36
N PRO A 134 -3.27 -32.61 13.65
CA PRO A 134 -3.52 -31.95 14.92
C PRO A 134 -3.51 -32.97 16.06
N CYS A 135 -2.61 -32.79 17.03
CA CYS A 135 -2.62 -33.58 18.26
C CYS A 135 -3.13 -32.75 19.44
N LEU A 136 -4.38 -33.00 19.82
CA LEU A 136 -4.97 -32.48 21.05
C LEU A 136 -4.34 -33.18 22.26
N GLY A 137 -3.54 -32.44 23.04
CA GLY A 137 -2.90 -32.94 24.27
C GLY A 137 -1.45 -33.41 24.14
N CYS A 138 -0.85 -33.38 22.94
CA CYS A 138 0.60 -33.62 22.79
C CYS A 138 1.47 -32.43 23.19
N ALA A 139 0.88 -31.23 23.32
CA ALA A 139 1.63 -30.03 23.65
C ALA A 139 2.15 -30.09 25.10
N PRO A 140 3.42 -29.71 25.34
CA PRO A 140 3.91 -29.47 26.69
C PRO A 140 3.03 -28.48 27.45
N ASN A 141 3.01 -28.55 28.77
CA ASN A 141 2.23 -27.59 29.55
C ASN A 141 2.85 -26.19 29.44
N MET A 142 2.09 -25.23 28.91
CA MET A 142 2.58 -23.86 28.67
C MET A 142 3.04 -23.15 29.95
N ASP A 143 2.34 -23.36 31.07
CA ASP A 143 2.64 -22.69 32.35
C ASP A 143 3.84 -23.31 33.07
N LYS A 144 4.03 -24.64 32.94
CA LYS A 144 5.10 -25.38 33.62
C LYS A 144 6.38 -25.51 32.78
N GLU A 145 6.26 -25.56 31.46
CA GLU A 145 7.35 -25.86 30.54
C GLU A 145 7.34 -24.93 29.31
N PRO A 146 7.44 -23.59 29.50
CA PRO A 146 7.25 -22.60 28.43
C PRO A 146 8.24 -22.77 27.26
N GLU A 147 9.53 -23.03 27.54
CA GLU A 147 10.53 -23.20 26.48
C GLU A 147 10.27 -24.45 25.63
N LYS A 148 9.82 -25.55 26.26
CA LYS A 148 9.47 -26.78 25.53
C LYS A 148 8.19 -26.59 24.74
N PHE A 149 7.21 -25.87 25.30
CA PHE A 149 6.00 -25.49 24.59
C PHE A 149 6.33 -24.64 23.36
N ASP A 150 7.20 -23.63 23.49
CA ASP A 150 7.63 -22.79 22.37
C ASP A 150 8.37 -23.58 21.29
N ALA A 151 9.28 -24.47 21.68
CA ALA A 151 9.98 -25.35 20.75
C ALA A 151 9.01 -26.31 20.03
N TYR A 152 8.05 -26.89 20.76
CA TYR A 152 6.97 -27.72 20.21
C TYR A 152 6.14 -26.92 19.20
N MET A 153 5.66 -25.74 19.58
CA MET A 153 4.87 -24.87 18.70
C MET A 153 5.67 -24.42 17.47
N LYS A 154 6.97 -24.15 17.58
CA LYS A 154 7.83 -23.84 16.44
C LYS A 154 7.89 -25.00 15.45
N LYS A 155 8.04 -26.24 15.95
CA LYS A 155 8.07 -27.45 15.13
C LYS A 155 6.73 -27.69 14.42
N ILE A 156 5.62 -27.62 15.16
CA ILE A 156 4.27 -27.83 14.61
C ILE A 156 3.89 -26.73 13.61
N ARG A 157 4.20 -25.46 13.90
CA ARG A 157 3.94 -24.36 12.96
C ARG A 157 4.72 -24.49 11.65
N ALA A 158 5.87 -25.19 11.66
CA ALA A 158 6.64 -25.44 10.45
C ALA A 158 6.01 -26.50 9.54
N SER A 159 5.14 -27.38 10.07
CA SER A 159 4.38 -28.35 9.26
C SER A 159 3.04 -27.83 8.79
N TYR A 160 2.67 -26.60 9.13
CA TYR A 160 1.42 -26.00 8.70
C TYR A 160 1.37 -25.84 7.19
N GLN A 161 0.24 -26.24 6.62
CA GLN A 161 -0.08 -25.98 5.24
C GLN A 161 -0.73 -24.60 5.15
N HIS A 162 -0.31 -23.82 4.15
CA HIS A 162 -0.76 -22.45 3.96
C HIS A 162 -1.72 -22.38 2.77
N TYR A 163 -2.85 -21.73 2.98
CA TYR A 163 -3.88 -21.59 1.96
C TYR A 163 -4.32 -20.15 1.78
N SER A 164 -4.82 -19.86 0.60
CA SER A 164 -5.44 -18.58 0.29
C SER A 164 -6.59 -18.74 -0.69
N ALA A 165 -7.65 -17.96 -0.50
CA ALA A 165 -8.77 -17.88 -1.41
C ALA A 165 -9.16 -16.42 -1.63
N GLN A 166 -9.50 -16.09 -2.87
CA GLN A 166 -10.16 -14.84 -3.19
C GLN A 166 -11.66 -15.08 -3.17
N VAL A 167 -12.38 -14.29 -2.38
CA VAL A 167 -13.82 -14.39 -2.19
C VAL A 167 -14.46 -13.03 -2.44
N GLU A 168 -15.53 -13.00 -3.22
CA GLU A 168 -16.26 -11.77 -3.47
C GLU A 168 -17.00 -11.34 -2.20
N ILE A 169 -16.97 -10.04 -1.90
CA ILE A 169 -17.70 -9.46 -0.78
C ILE A 169 -19.14 -9.18 -1.23
N PRO A 170 -20.15 -9.81 -0.60
CA PRO A 170 -21.54 -9.56 -0.96
C PRO A 170 -21.92 -8.09 -0.81
N ARG A 171 -22.91 -7.64 -1.59
CA ARG A 171 -23.40 -6.26 -1.54
C ARG A 171 -23.94 -5.92 -0.15
N TYR A 172 -23.43 -4.83 0.44
CA TYR A 172 -23.92 -4.26 1.69
C TYR A 172 -24.36 -2.80 1.52
N GLY A 173 -25.35 -2.39 2.31
CA GLY A 173 -25.88 -1.01 2.33
C GLY A 173 -25.61 -0.24 3.63
N SER A 174 -25.53 -0.93 4.77
CA SER A 174 -25.25 -0.36 6.10
C SER A 174 -24.25 -1.26 6.85
N THR A 175 -23.83 -0.87 8.06
CA THR A 175 -22.97 -1.71 8.93
C THR A 175 -23.71 -3.00 9.28
N CYS A 176 -23.27 -4.12 8.73
CA CYS A 176 -23.77 -5.48 9.00
C CYS A 176 -22.64 -6.35 9.54
N GLY A 177 -22.98 -7.43 10.23
CA GLY A 177 -21.98 -8.44 10.58
C GLY A 177 -21.50 -9.19 9.34
N LEU A 178 -20.22 -9.54 9.32
CA LEU A 178 -19.59 -10.33 8.28
C LEU A 178 -19.21 -11.69 8.86
N ASN A 179 -19.76 -12.75 8.31
CA ASN A 179 -19.45 -14.11 8.72
C ASN A 179 -18.50 -14.74 7.71
N LEU A 180 -17.33 -15.15 8.19
CA LEU A 180 -16.38 -15.94 7.44
C LEU A 180 -16.62 -17.42 7.76
N VAL A 181 -17.06 -18.16 6.75
CA VAL A 181 -17.48 -19.56 6.90
C VAL A 181 -16.48 -20.46 6.17
N PHE A 182 -15.81 -21.32 6.92
CA PHE A 182 -14.95 -22.40 6.40
C PHE A 182 -15.76 -23.68 6.33
N LEU A 183 -15.82 -24.25 5.12
CA LEU A 183 -16.44 -25.53 4.83
C LEU A 183 -15.35 -26.58 4.55
N PRO A 184 -15.69 -27.88 4.56
CA PRO A 184 -14.78 -28.93 4.10
C PRO A 184 -14.18 -28.66 2.71
N CYS A 185 -13.02 -29.25 2.42
CA CYS A 185 -12.31 -29.09 1.15
C CYS A 185 -11.82 -27.67 0.85
N HIS A 186 -11.32 -26.95 1.86
CA HIS A 186 -10.71 -25.62 1.68
C HIS A 186 -11.66 -24.57 1.08
N GLN A 187 -12.97 -24.78 1.17
CA GLN A 187 -13.97 -23.85 0.70
C GLN A 187 -14.21 -22.75 1.73
N VAL A 188 -14.15 -21.51 1.29
CA VAL A 188 -14.32 -20.33 2.14
C VAL A 188 -15.42 -19.45 1.56
N ARG A 189 -16.29 -18.93 2.43
CA ARG A 189 -17.37 -18.01 2.04
C ARG A 189 -17.44 -16.81 2.97
N LEU A 190 -17.82 -15.67 2.40
CA LEU A 190 -18.24 -14.49 3.15
C LEU A 190 -19.75 -14.37 3.07
N VAL A 191 -20.40 -14.28 4.23
CA VAL A 191 -21.85 -14.08 4.32
C VAL A 191 -22.13 -12.86 5.17
N LEU A 192 -22.97 -11.96 4.66
CA LEU A 192 -23.46 -10.84 5.47
C LEU A 192 -24.61 -11.31 6.35
N ASP A 193 -24.52 -11.00 7.63
CA ASP A 193 -25.60 -11.19 8.59
C ASP A 193 -25.84 -9.90 9.38
N CYS A 194 -26.76 -9.10 8.85
CA CYS A 194 -27.16 -7.84 9.46
C CYS A 194 -28.02 -8.03 10.72
N GLN A 195 -28.54 -9.24 10.96
CA GLN A 195 -29.52 -9.51 12.02
C GLN A 195 -28.99 -10.50 13.07
N GLN A 196 -27.76 -10.98 12.93
CA GLN A 196 -27.14 -11.98 13.80
C GLN A 196 -28.06 -13.20 13.97
N LYS A 197 -28.60 -13.69 12.85
CA LYS A 197 -29.61 -14.73 12.81
C LYS A 197 -28.96 -16.12 12.85
N TYR A 198 -29.01 -16.72 14.03
CA TYR A 198 -28.62 -18.11 14.33
C TYR A 198 -29.11 -19.20 13.33
N PRO A 199 -30.27 -19.11 12.66
CA PRO A 199 -30.68 -20.12 11.67
C PRO A 199 -29.65 -20.41 10.57
N LEU A 200 -28.83 -19.44 10.17
CA LEU A 200 -27.79 -19.62 9.15
C LEU A 200 -26.72 -20.63 9.58
N ILE A 201 -26.35 -20.65 10.86
CA ILE A 201 -25.37 -21.59 11.42
C ILE A 201 -25.86 -23.03 11.26
N LYS A 202 -27.16 -23.29 11.50
CA LYS A 202 -27.73 -24.63 11.32
C LYS A 202 -27.66 -25.08 9.87
N GLN A 203 -27.91 -24.17 8.93
CA GLN A 203 -27.83 -24.44 7.49
C GLN A 203 -26.39 -24.78 7.07
N TRP A 204 -25.40 -23.94 7.42
CA TRP A 204 -24.00 -24.19 7.06
C TRP A 204 -23.47 -25.49 7.67
N ARG A 205 -23.89 -25.83 8.90
CA ARG A 205 -23.56 -27.12 9.51
C ARG A 205 -24.15 -28.29 8.76
N ALA A 206 -25.40 -28.19 8.30
CA ALA A 206 -26.03 -29.25 7.51
C ALA A 206 -25.33 -29.42 6.15
N GLU A 207 -24.94 -28.31 5.52
CA GLU A 207 -24.17 -28.31 4.27
C GLU A 207 -22.79 -28.95 4.46
N ALA A 208 -22.04 -28.56 5.51
CA ALA A 208 -20.74 -29.14 5.82
C ALA A 208 -20.82 -30.67 5.98
N LYS A 209 -21.84 -31.17 6.69
CA LYS A 209 -22.09 -32.62 6.83
C LYS A 209 -22.34 -33.33 5.51
N GLN A 210 -22.92 -32.67 4.51
CA GLN A 210 -23.11 -33.27 3.19
C GLN A 210 -21.79 -33.39 2.43
N LEU A 211 -20.83 -32.50 2.71
CA LEU A 211 -19.50 -32.49 2.11
C LEU A 211 -18.53 -33.48 2.79
N GLU A 212 -18.82 -33.89 4.04
CA GLU A 212 -18.07 -34.93 4.74
C GLU A 212 -18.07 -36.25 3.95
N GLY A 213 -16.87 -36.74 3.59
CA GLY A 213 -16.69 -38.01 2.87
C GLY A 213 -16.72 -37.90 1.33
N GLN A 214 -16.95 -36.71 0.77
CA GLN A 214 -16.78 -36.49 -0.67
C GLN A 214 -15.29 -36.24 -0.99
N SER A 215 -14.82 -36.79 -2.12
CA SER A 215 -13.48 -36.44 -2.62
C SER A 215 -13.44 -34.96 -2.96
N CYS A 216 -12.53 -34.21 -2.34
CA CYS A 216 -12.42 -32.79 -2.62
C CYS A 216 -12.16 -32.52 -4.11
N PRO A 217 -12.87 -31.56 -4.73
CA PRO A 217 -12.56 -31.17 -6.09
C PRO A 217 -11.10 -30.69 -6.13
N LYS A 218 -10.35 -31.08 -7.17
CA LYS A 218 -8.98 -30.61 -7.35
C LYS A 218 -9.00 -29.08 -7.44
N ALA A 219 -8.21 -28.43 -6.58
CA ALA A 219 -8.02 -26.99 -6.65
C ALA A 219 -7.61 -26.59 -8.09
N GLN A 220 -8.32 -25.63 -8.66
CA GLN A 220 -7.97 -24.99 -9.93
C GLN A 220 -6.90 -23.93 -9.72
#